data_AF-A0A956SH26-F1
#
_entry.id   AF-A0A956SH26-F1
#
_cell.length_a   1.000
_cell.length_b   1.000
_cell.length_c   1.000
_cell.angle_alpha   90.00
_cell.angle_beta   90.00
_cell.angle_gamma   90.00
#
_symmetry.space_group_name_H-M   'P 1'
#
loop_
_entity.id
_entity.type
_entity.pdbx_description
1 polymer ?
#
loop_
_entity_poly.entity_id
_entity_poly.type
_entity_poly.pdbx_seq_one_letter_code
_entity_poly.pdbx_strand_id
1 'polypeptide(L)'
;MTVPLLSDPILITMLALSVGILPLLGKYEHRRLQRWIEARRSDARLRHYAWTEGSEWILTVPLFVWWVMDARGLGEGALRLSHVPSGWEWLGVAAAIGASLFLFFQMRATLENADVLDKLRSGMGELIDWMPRTHEEHQAFSRLSVTAGICEEVLYRGILLASLEPFVGPWVAALASSVLFGMGHAYQGVVGVAKTAGVGLVLAAITLLSGSLVPAILLHAVLDLTSGRILGAAAALEDRQRSRTSLPVEAESPARTS
;
A
#
# COMPACT_ATOMS: atom_id res chain seq x y z
N MET A 1 10.54 17.74 32.15
CA MET A 1 9.86 16.55 32.72
C MET A 1 9.66 15.57 31.57
N THR A 2 10.19 14.36 31.66
CA THR A 2 9.98 13.32 30.63
C THR A 2 8.55 12.82 30.76
N VAL A 3 7.68 13.22 29.84
CA VAL A 3 6.34 12.63 29.70
C VAL A 3 6.53 11.12 29.46
N PRO A 4 5.84 10.22 30.17
CA PRO A 4 5.94 8.78 29.90
C PRO A 4 5.47 8.44 28.47
N LEU A 5 6.12 7.49 27.81
CA LEU A 5 5.74 7.01 26.47
C LEU A 5 4.24 6.61 26.39
N LEU A 6 3.70 6.06 27.48
CA LEU A 6 2.32 5.57 27.58
C LEU A 6 1.33 6.59 28.16
N SER A 7 1.69 7.87 28.28
CA SER A 7 0.72 8.92 28.64
C SER A 7 0.21 9.71 27.44
N ASP A 8 0.72 9.45 26.23
CA ASP A 8 0.23 10.07 25.00
C ASP A 8 -0.94 9.25 24.42
N PRO A 9 -2.19 9.75 24.51
CA PRO A 9 -3.36 8.99 24.09
C PRO A 9 -3.43 8.76 22.57
N ILE A 10 -2.84 9.64 21.75
CA ILE A 10 -2.76 9.45 20.29
C ILE A 10 -1.78 8.31 19.99
N LEU A 11 -0.62 8.29 20.64
CA LEU A 11 0.36 7.23 20.48
C LEU A 11 -0.21 5.87 20.92
N ILE A 12 -0.86 5.80 22.07
CA ILE A 12 -1.51 4.57 22.56
C ILE A 12 -2.55 4.08 21.55
N THR A 13 -3.37 4.99 21.03
CA THR A 13 -4.39 4.67 20.02
C THR A 13 -3.74 4.13 18.75
N MET A 14 -2.69 4.79 18.24
CA MET A 14 -1.95 4.33 17.07
C MET A 14 -1.31 2.95 17.26
N LEU A 15 -0.71 2.68 18.42
CA LEU A 15 -0.14 1.37 18.74
C LEU A 15 -1.23 0.29 18.81
N ALA A 16 -2.36 0.58 19.46
CA ALA A 16 -3.49 -0.36 19.54
C ALA A 16 -4.09 -0.66 18.16
N LEU A 17 -4.23 0.36 17.30
CA LEU A 17 -4.68 0.20 15.92
C LEU A 17 -3.69 -0.66 15.12
N SER A 18 -2.40 -0.33 15.17
CA SER A 18 -1.36 -0.97 14.35
C SER A 18 -1.11 -2.43 14.73
N VAL A 19 -1.12 -2.77 16.02
CA VAL A 19 -0.85 -4.14 16.51
C VAL A 19 -2.11 -5.00 16.53
N GLY A 20 -3.27 -4.39 16.82
CA GLY A 20 -4.52 -5.11 17.03
C GLY A 20 -5.50 -5.00 15.86
N ILE A 21 -6.06 -3.81 15.66
CA ILE A 21 -7.23 -3.63 14.80
C ILE A 21 -6.90 -3.81 13.31
N LEU A 22 -5.82 -3.18 12.82
CA LEU A 22 -5.49 -3.19 11.39
C LEU A 22 -5.13 -4.58 10.86
N PRO A 23 -4.28 -5.38 11.52
CA PRO A 23 -3.98 -6.74 11.05
C PRO A 23 -5.22 -7.64 11.03
N LEU A 24 -6.12 -7.48 12.01
CA LEU A 24 -7.38 -8.24 12.08
C LEU A 24 -8.37 -7.79 11.01
N LEU A 25 -8.49 -6.49 10.77
CA LEU A 25 -9.34 -5.91 9.73
C LEU A 25 -8.86 -6.35 8.34
N GLY A 26 -7.56 -6.27 8.06
CA GLY A 26 -6.98 -6.75 6.79
C GLY A 26 -7.25 -8.23 6.56
N LYS A 27 -7.11 -9.08 7.59
CA LYS A 27 -7.45 -10.51 7.51
C LYS A 27 -8.95 -10.75 7.27
N TYR A 28 -9.82 -9.94 7.88
CA TYR A 28 -11.25 -10.00 7.65
C TYR A 28 -11.62 -9.59 6.22
N GLU A 29 -11.04 -8.49 5.73
CA GLU A 29 -11.25 -7.99 4.36
C GLU A 29 -10.77 -8.99 3.32
N HIS A 30 -9.62 -9.61 3.54
CA HIS A 30 -9.09 -10.69 2.70
C HIS A 30 -10.09 -11.83 2.54
N ARG A 31 -10.57 -12.37 3.66
CA ARG A 31 -11.54 -13.46 3.67
C ARG A 31 -12.87 -13.05 3.04
N ARG A 32 -13.28 -11.80 3.23
CA ARG A 32 -14.53 -11.28 2.64
C ARG A 32 -14.43 -11.18 1.12
N LEU A 33 -13.31 -10.69 0.60
CA LEU A 33 -13.05 -10.65 -0.83
C LEU A 33 -13.03 -12.06 -1.43
N GLN A 34 -12.32 -13.01 -0.82
CA GLN A 34 -12.29 -14.41 -1.26
C GLN A 34 -13.69 -15.00 -1.38
N ARG A 35 -14.54 -14.83 -0.35
CA ARG A 35 -15.95 -15.28 -0.40
C ARG A 35 -16.74 -14.66 -1.54
N TRP A 36 -16.53 -13.37 -1.84
CA TRP A 36 -17.21 -12.70 -2.95
C TRP A 36 -16.75 -13.21 -4.33
N ILE A 37 -15.46 -13.53 -4.46
CA ILE A 37 -14.89 -14.13 -5.67
C ILE A 37 -15.40 -15.56 -5.86
N GLU A 38 -15.41 -16.38 -4.81
CA GLU A 38 -15.97 -17.73 -4.81
C GLU A 38 -17.46 -17.73 -5.19
N ALA A 39 -18.21 -16.74 -4.68
CA ALA A 39 -19.61 -16.51 -5.04
C ALA A 39 -19.80 -15.90 -6.45
N ARG A 40 -18.72 -15.76 -7.24
CA ARG A 40 -18.69 -15.23 -8.61
C ARG A 40 -19.34 -13.85 -8.76
N ARG A 41 -19.16 -12.98 -7.76
CA ARG A 41 -19.65 -11.60 -7.86
C ARG A 41 -18.78 -10.78 -8.82
N SER A 42 -19.40 -10.16 -9.80
CA SER A 42 -18.71 -9.29 -10.77
C SER A 42 -18.19 -7.98 -10.15
N ASP A 43 -18.79 -7.53 -9.05
CA ASP A 43 -18.46 -6.27 -8.37
C ASP A 43 -17.55 -6.44 -7.14
N ALA A 44 -17.00 -7.64 -6.92
CA ALA A 44 -16.26 -8.00 -5.71
C ALA A 44 -15.09 -7.05 -5.42
N ARG A 45 -14.22 -6.79 -6.42
CA ARG A 45 -13.03 -5.94 -6.26
C ARG A 45 -13.39 -4.48 -6.10
N LEU A 46 -14.34 -3.98 -6.89
CA LEU A 46 -14.81 -2.59 -6.79
C LEU A 46 -15.35 -2.29 -5.38
N ARG A 47 -16.15 -3.19 -4.81
CA ARG A 47 -16.64 -3.06 -3.43
C ARG A 47 -15.53 -3.14 -2.41
N HIS A 48 -14.56 -4.02 -2.64
CA HIS A 48 -13.41 -4.15 -1.76
C HIS A 48 -12.61 -2.85 -1.74
N TYR A 49 -12.23 -2.31 -2.90
CA TYR A 49 -11.48 -1.04 -2.97
C TYR A 49 -12.23 0.12 -2.34
N ALA A 50 -13.54 0.26 -2.62
CA ALA A 50 -14.35 1.33 -2.04
C ALA A 50 -14.47 1.21 -0.51
N TRP A 51 -14.55 -0.02 0.01
CA TRP A 51 -14.56 -0.27 1.44
C TRP A 51 -13.22 0.08 2.09
N THR A 52 -12.11 -0.35 1.49
CA THR A 52 -10.76 -0.06 2.01
C THR A 52 -10.50 1.43 2.01
N GLU A 53 -10.81 2.14 0.92
CA GLU A 53 -10.75 3.61 0.82
C GLU A 53 -11.56 4.29 1.93
N GLY A 54 -12.81 3.86 2.15
CA GLY A 54 -13.65 4.40 3.23
C GLY A 54 -13.06 4.14 4.62
N SER A 55 -12.49 2.95 4.84
CA SER A 55 -11.89 2.57 6.12
C SER A 55 -10.63 3.38 6.43
N GLU A 56 -9.80 3.63 5.44
CA GLU A 56 -8.60 4.48 5.56
C GLU A 56 -8.95 5.91 5.96
N TRP A 57 -9.94 6.52 5.31
CA TRP A 57 -10.39 7.87 5.68
C TRP A 57 -11.08 7.91 7.05
N ILE A 58 -11.89 6.92 7.40
CA ILE A 58 -12.54 6.82 8.72
C ILE A 58 -11.50 6.73 9.84
N LEU A 59 -10.35 6.12 9.60
CA LEU A 59 -9.26 6.08 10.58
C LEU A 59 -8.43 7.36 10.56
N THR A 60 -8.09 7.86 9.38
CA THR A 60 -7.16 8.99 9.21
C THR A 60 -7.77 10.30 9.66
N VAL A 61 -9.01 10.63 9.25
CA VAL A 61 -9.61 11.95 9.54
C VAL A 61 -9.74 12.20 11.04
N PRO A 62 -10.30 11.30 11.86
CA PRO A 62 -10.44 11.57 13.30
C PRO A 62 -9.09 11.72 14.00
N LEU A 63 -8.09 10.91 13.63
CA LEU A 63 -6.75 10.99 14.22
C LEU A 63 -6.02 12.27 13.80
N PHE A 64 -6.16 12.67 12.53
CA PHE A 64 -5.63 13.93 12.04
C PHE A 64 -6.30 15.14 12.72
N VAL A 65 -7.63 15.12 12.83
CA VAL A 65 -8.38 16.18 13.53
C VAL A 65 -7.97 16.24 15.00
N TRP A 66 -7.85 15.09 15.68
CA TRP A 66 -7.38 15.04 17.06
C TRP A 66 -5.95 15.61 17.18
N TRP A 67 -5.03 15.24 16.29
CA TRP A 67 -3.68 15.80 16.25
C TRP A 67 -3.67 17.33 16.16
N VAL A 68 -4.49 17.89 15.26
CA VAL A 68 -4.61 19.34 15.07
C VAL A 68 -5.24 20.02 16.29
N MET A 69 -6.29 19.42 16.86
CA MET A 69 -6.99 19.95 18.05
C MET A 69 -6.10 19.94 19.29
N ASP A 70 -5.17 19.01 19.40
CA ASP A 70 -4.17 18.94 20.47
C ASP A 70 -2.98 19.90 20.24
N ALA A 71 -3.08 20.79 19.24
CA ALA A 71 -2.11 21.82 18.88
C ALA A 71 -0.67 21.29 18.65
N ARG A 72 -0.54 20.05 18.18
CA ARG A 72 0.76 19.38 17.95
C ARG A 72 1.54 19.91 16.74
N GLY A 73 0.99 20.88 16.02
CA GLY A 73 1.63 21.54 14.88
C GLY A 73 1.55 20.76 13.56
N LEU A 74 1.73 21.48 12.46
CA LEU A 74 1.76 20.93 11.09
C LEU A 74 3.16 20.98 10.45
N GLY A 75 4.11 21.67 11.09
CA GLY A 75 5.45 21.96 10.56
C GLY A 75 6.51 20.94 10.97
N GLU A 76 7.77 21.40 10.99
CA GLU A 76 8.93 20.61 11.41
C GLU A 76 8.73 19.98 12.80
N GLY A 77 9.20 18.75 12.98
CA GLY A 77 9.05 18.00 14.23
C GLY A 77 7.63 17.53 14.56
N ALA A 78 6.64 17.87 13.71
CA ALA A 78 5.25 17.45 13.81
C ALA A 78 4.84 16.63 12.57
N LEU A 79 3.71 16.97 11.93
CA LEU A 79 3.22 16.31 10.72
C LEU A 79 4.06 16.56 9.46
N ARG A 80 4.97 17.55 9.46
CA ARG A 80 5.85 17.84 8.31
C ARG A 80 5.09 18.16 7.02
N LEU A 81 3.89 18.72 7.13
CA LEU A 81 3.05 19.10 5.99
C LEU A 81 3.33 20.53 5.51
N SER A 82 3.69 21.43 6.43
CA SER A 82 3.95 22.84 6.10
C SER A 82 5.44 23.17 5.93
N HIS A 83 6.34 22.18 6.07
CA HIS A 83 7.78 22.38 5.89
C HIS A 83 8.16 22.44 4.41
N VAL A 84 8.96 23.43 4.05
CA VAL A 84 9.51 23.59 2.70
C VAL A 84 10.98 23.16 2.72
N PRO A 85 11.37 22.14 1.95
CA PRO A 85 12.75 21.64 1.93
C PRO A 85 13.77 22.75 1.62
N SER A 86 14.90 22.70 2.32
CA SER A 86 16.00 23.66 2.18
C SER A 86 17.36 22.94 2.19
N GLY A 87 18.35 23.52 1.50
CA GLY A 87 19.72 23.00 1.49
C GLY A 87 19.80 21.51 1.08
N TRP A 88 20.29 20.66 1.99
CA TRP A 88 20.48 19.23 1.76
C TRP A 88 19.17 18.43 1.74
N GLU A 89 18.06 18.98 2.25
CA GLU A 89 16.75 18.29 2.28
C GLU A 89 16.20 18.02 0.87
N TRP A 90 16.63 18.82 -0.10
CA TRP A 90 16.35 18.58 -1.52
C TRP A 90 16.90 17.24 -2.03
N LEU A 91 17.92 16.66 -1.38
CA LEU A 91 18.38 15.30 -1.71
C LEU A 91 17.30 14.25 -1.41
N GLY A 92 16.52 14.42 -0.33
CA GLY A 92 15.39 13.56 -0.02
C GLY A 92 14.29 13.66 -1.08
N VAL A 93 13.97 14.89 -1.52
CA VAL A 93 13.01 15.13 -2.61
C VAL A 93 13.50 14.53 -3.93
N ALA A 94 14.77 14.76 -4.28
CA ALA A 94 15.39 14.21 -5.49
C ALA A 94 15.42 12.68 -5.47
N ALA A 95 15.68 12.06 -4.32
CA ALA A 95 15.62 10.62 -4.14
C ALA A 95 14.20 10.09 -4.38
N ALA A 96 13.17 10.77 -3.87
CA ALA A 96 11.77 10.39 -4.09
C ALA A 96 11.39 10.48 -5.59
N ILE A 97 11.79 11.56 -6.26
CA ILE A 97 11.57 11.73 -7.71
C ILE A 97 12.31 10.64 -8.49
N GLY A 98 13.58 10.38 -8.17
CA GLY A 98 14.39 9.35 -8.81
C GLY A 98 13.78 7.96 -8.65
N ALA A 99 13.33 7.61 -7.44
CA ALA A 99 12.62 6.36 -7.17
C ALA A 99 11.31 6.27 -7.96
N SER A 100 10.53 7.36 -8.03
CA SER A 100 9.27 7.40 -8.78
C SER A 100 9.49 7.18 -10.29
N LEU A 101 10.51 7.83 -10.85
CA LEU A 101 10.90 7.63 -12.25
C LEU A 101 11.38 6.20 -12.51
N PHE A 102 12.21 5.66 -11.61
CA PHE A 102 12.67 4.28 -11.70
C PHE A 102 11.49 3.30 -11.71
N LEU A 103 10.52 3.44 -10.80
CA LEU A 103 9.33 2.60 -10.75
C LEU A 103 8.48 2.71 -12.01
N PHE A 104 8.34 3.91 -12.56
CA PHE A 104 7.62 4.12 -13.82
C PHE A 104 8.30 3.40 -14.99
N PHE A 105 9.63 3.54 -15.14
CA PHE A 105 10.37 2.84 -16.21
C PHE A 105 10.41 1.32 -15.99
N GLN A 106 10.55 0.87 -14.75
CA GLN A 106 10.46 -0.55 -14.40
C GLN A 106 9.08 -1.12 -14.75
N MET A 107 8.00 -0.41 -14.45
CA MET A 107 6.64 -0.80 -14.83
C MET A 107 6.53 -0.94 -16.35
N ARG A 108 6.99 0.06 -17.12
CA ARG A 108 6.97 0.02 -18.59
C ARG A 108 7.71 -1.19 -19.13
N ALA A 109 8.95 -1.39 -18.70
CA ALA A 109 9.78 -2.52 -19.12
C ALA A 109 9.15 -3.88 -18.75
N THR A 110 8.51 -3.96 -17.58
CA THR A 110 7.83 -5.19 -17.12
C THR A 110 6.59 -5.49 -17.95
N LEU A 111 5.76 -4.47 -18.23
CA LEU A 111 4.54 -4.63 -19.04
C LEU A 111 4.83 -5.03 -20.49
N GLU A 112 6.01 -4.70 -21.00
CA GLU A 112 6.48 -5.07 -22.34
C GLU A 112 7.12 -6.47 -22.37
N ASN A 113 7.37 -7.11 -21.21
CA ASN A 113 8.04 -8.41 -21.11
C ASN A 113 7.08 -9.51 -20.63
N ALA A 114 6.58 -10.32 -21.58
CA ALA A 114 5.64 -11.39 -21.30
C ALA A 114 6.18 -12.47 -20.35
N ASP A 115 7.46 -12.83 -20.44
CA ASP A 115 8.08 -13.86 -19.59
C ASP A 115 8.17 -13.39 -18.14
N VAL A 116 8.46 -12.10 -17.93
CA VAL A 116 8.48 -11.53 -16.58
C VAL A 116 7.07 -11.48 -15.99
N LEU A 117 6.07 -11.07 -16.78
CA LEU A 117 4.68 -11.07 -16.32
C LEU A 117 4.17 -12.47 -15.97
N ASP A 118 4.52 -13.50 -16.74
CA ASP A 118 4.11 -14.89 -16.42
C ASP A 118 4.80 -15.41 -15.16
N LYS A 119 6.09 -15.08 -14.96
CA LYS A 119 6.78 -15.37 -13.69
C LYS A 119 6.10 -14.69 -12.51
N LEU A 120 5.76 -13.40 -12.63
CA LEU A 120 5.06 -12.67 -11.58
C LEU A 120 3.70 -13.32 -11.28
N ARG A 121 2.90 -13.60 -12.30
CA ARG A 121 1.62 -14.31 -12.20
C ARG A 121 1.77 -15.61 -11.39
N SER A 122 2.75 -16.44 -11.73
CA SER A 122 2.98 -17.72 -11.05
C SER A 122 3.38 -17.57 -9.58
N GLY A 123 4.04 -16.47 -9.21
CA GLY A 123 4.51 -16.19 -7.85
C GLY A 123 3.50 -15.49 -6.94
N MET A 124 2.34 -15.07 -7.46
CA MET A 124 1.37 -14.27 -6.70
C MET A 124 0.46 -15.10 -5.77
N GLY A 125 0.26 -16.39 -6.06
CA GLY A 125 -0.66 -17.22 -5.28
C GLY A 125 -2.04 -16.56 -5.13
N GLU A 126 -2.58 -16.51 -3.92
CA GLU A 126 -3.89 -15.92 -3.62
C GLU A 126 -3.94 -14.37 -3.74
N LEU A 127 -2.80 -13.68 -3.81
CA LEU A 127 -2.79 -12.22 -3.99
C LEU A 127 -3.29 -11.81 -5.37
N ILE A 128 -3.29 -12.73 -6.35
CA ILE A 128 -3.76 -12.45 -7.71
C ILE A 128 -5.25 -12.09 -7.76
N ASP A 129 -6.03 -12.55 -6.79
CA ASP A 129 -7.45 -12.29 -6.69
C ASP A 129 -7.78 -10.83 -6.34
N TRP A 130 -6.86 -10.16 -5.67
CA TRP A 130 -6.96 -8.76 -5.29
C TRP A 130 -6.73 -7.80 -6.44
N MET A 131 -6.16 -8.28 -7.54
CA MET A 131 -5.66 -7.39 -8.58
C MET A 131 -6.75 -6.98 -9.57
N PRO A 132 -6.74 -5.71 -10.02
CA PRO A 132 -7.70 -5.21 -10.99
C PRO A 132 -7.57 -5.93 -12.34
N ARG A 133 -8.70 -6.21 -12.98
CA ARG A 133 -8.82 -6.91 -14.28
C ARG A 133 -9.50 -6.04 -15.33
N THR A 134 -10.52 -5.27 -14.95
CA THR A 134 -11.24 -4.38 -15.85
C THR A 134 -10.73 -2.95 -15.78
N HIS A 135 -11.11 -2.13 -16.76
CA HIS A 135 -10.77 -0.72 -16.77
C HIS A 135 -11.34 0.01 -15.53
N GLU A 136 -12.57 -0.30 -15.13
CA GLU A 136 -13.22 0.27 -13.95
C GLU A 136 -12.48 -0.14 -12.67
N GLU A 137 -12.06 -1.40 -12.57
CA GLU A 137 -11.27 -1.89 -11.44
C GLU A 137 -9.90 -1.20 -11.38
N HIS A 138 -9.24 -0.97 -12.52
CA HIS A 138 -7.98 -0.22 -12.56
C HIS A 138 -8.14 1.24 -12.14
N GLN A 139 -9.23 1.90 -12.55
CA GLN A 139 -9.54 3.26 -12.12
C GLN A 139 -9.81 3.32 -10.62
N ALA A 140 -10.59 2.37 -10.09
CA ALA A 140 -10.86 2.27 -8.66
C ALA A 140 -9.59 1.98 -7.85
N PHE A 141 -8.75 1.06 -8.31
CA PHE A 141 -7.45 0.79 -7.71
C PHE A 141 -6.55 2.03 -7.74
N SER A 142 -6.57 2.80 -8.83
CA SER A 142 -5.75 4.03 -8.92
C SER A 142 -6.17 5.09 -7.90
N ARG A 143 -7.48 5.22 -7.63
CA ARG A 143 -7.97 6.09 -6.55
C ARG A 143 -7.53 5.57 -5.19
N LEU A 144 -7.68 4.26 -4.96
CA LEU A 144 -7.22 3.61 -3.73
C LEU A 144 -5.72 3.86 -3.49
N SER A 145 -4.86 3.72 -4.50
CA SER A 145 -3.42 3.99 -4.39
C SER A 145 -3.11 5.42 -3.92
N VAL A 146 -3.88 6.41 -4.38
CA VAL A 146 -3.73 7.80 -3.93
C VAL A 146 -4.23 7.95 -2.49
N THR A 147 -5.37 7.35 -2.16
CA THR A 147 -5.91 7.36 -0.79
C THR A 147 -4.95 6.70 0.20
N ALA A 148 -4.43 5.52 -0.10
CA ALA A 148 -3.46 4.80 0.72
C ALA A 148 -2.19 5.64 0.90
N GLY A 149 -1.63 6.17 -0.20
CA GLY A 149 -0.46 7.05 -0.13
C GLY A 149 -0.64 8.27 0.77
N ILE A 150 -1.85 8.85 0.84
CA ILE A 150 -2.15 9.96 1.76
C ILE A 150 -2.37 9.44 3.19
N CYS A 151 -3.31 8.51 3.35
CA CYS A 151 -3.80 8.07 4.66
C CYS A 151 -2.73 7.33 5.44
N GLU A 152 -2.06 6.37 4.81
CA GLU A 152 -1.04 5.56 5.47
C GLU A 152 0.18 6.41 5.82
N GLU A 153 0.62 7.33 4.96
CA GLU A 153 1.75 8.21 5.31
C GLU A 153 1.39 9.21 6.42
N VAL A 154 0.18 9.78 6.41
CA VAL A 154 -0.30 10.63 7.52
C VAL A 154 -0.33 9.85 8.83
N LEU A 155 -0.87 8.63 8.83
CA LEU A 155 -0.95 7.80 10.04
C LEU A 155 0.43 7.37 10.54
N TYR A 156 1.26 6.81 9.66
CA TYR A 156 2.51 6.16 10.08
C TYR A 156 3.71 7.10 10.15
N ARG A 157 3.88 8.02 9.19
CA ARG A 157 5.04 8.94 9.13
C ARG A 157 4.69 10.30 9.73
N GLY A 158 3.47 10.75 9.53
CA GLY A 158 2.95 11.96 10.16
C GLY A 158 2.77 11.75 11.66
N ILE A 159 1.85 10.87 12.07
CA ILE A 159 1.43 10.77 13.48
C ILE A 159 2.32 9.83 14.27
N LEU A 160 2.42 8.55 13.89
CA LEU A 160 3.09 7.53 14.70
C LEU A 160 4.60 7.79 14.83
N LEU A 161 5.30 8.05 13.72
CA LEU A 161 6.72 8.38 13.73
C LEU A 161 6.98 9.65 14.56
N ALA A 162 6.26 10.75 14.31
CA ALA A 162 6.46 11.99 15.06
C ALA A 162 6.12 11.83 16.55
N SER A 163 5.18 10.97 16.91
CA SER A 163 4.87 10.65 18.30
C SER A 163 5.98 9.83 18.98
N LEU A 164 6.69 8.97 18.25
CA LEU A 164 7.77 8.14 18.79
C LEU A 164 9.11 8.91 18.89
N GLU A 165 9.35 9.83 17.96
CA GLU A 165 10.63 10.52 17.79
C GLU A 165 11.17 11.21 19.06
N PRO A 166 10.37 11.91 19.89
CA PRO A 166 10.86 12.52 21.14
C PRO A 166 11.39 11.51 22.17
N PHE A 167 10.99 10.25 22.08
CA PHE A 167 11.32 9.22 23.06
C PHE A 167 12.51 8.36 22.65
N VAL A 168 12.62 8.04 21.36
CA VAL A 168 13.61 7.08 20.84
C VAL A 168 14.52 7.65 19.75
N GLY A 169 14.29 8.90 19.35
CA GLY A 169 14.98 9.54 18.23
C GLY A 169 14.40 9.16 16.86
N PRO A 170 14.75 9.90 15.80
CA PRO A 170 14.09 9.84 14.50
C PRO A 170 14.26 8.48 13.81
N TRP A 171 15.47 7.90 13.84
CA TRP A 171 15.76 6.66 13.12
C TRP A 171 15.18 5.41 13.79
N VAL A 172 15.14 5.37 15.12
CA VAL A 172 14.47 4.28 15.84
C VAL A 172 12.95 4.40 15.69
N ALA A 173 12.41 5.63 15.71
CA ALA A 173 11.00 5.88 15.41
C ALA A 173 10.63 5.45 13.99
N ALA A 174 11.48 5.75 12.99
CA ALA A 174 11.31 5.32 11.61
C ALA A 174 11.30 3.80 11.48
N LEU A 175 12.23 3.10 12.15
CA LEU A 175 12.24 1.63 12.16
C LEU A 175 10.98 1.06 12.81
N ALA A 176 10.59 1.58 13.97
CA ALA A 176 9.42 1.11 14.71
C ALA A 176 8.11 1.34 13.95
N SER A 177 7.90 2.53 13.39
CA SER A 177 6.71 2.84 12.58
C SER A 177 6.65 1.98 11.32
N SER A 178 7.80 1.68 10.70
CA SER A 178 7.89 0.82 9.50
C SER A 178 7.57 -0.64 9.80
N VAL A 179 8.03 -1.17 10.95
CA VAL A 179 7.66 -2.52 11.40
C VAL A 179 6.15 -2.61 11.64
N LEU A 180 5.57 -1.62 12.32
CA LEU A 180 4.13 -1.57 12.58
C LEU A 180 3.31 -1.43 11.28
N PHE A 181 3.81 -0.66 10.32
CA PHE A 181 3.24 -0.56 8.97
C PHE A 181 3.22 -1.92 8.25
N GLY A 182 4.34 -2.64 8.29
CA GLY A 182 4.42 -4.00 7.75
C GLY A 182 3.46 -4.96 8.45
N MET A 183 3.27 -4.87 9.77
CA MET A 183 2.33 -5.71 10.52
C MET A 183 0.87 -5.52 10.08
N GLY A 184 0.48 -4.31 9.68
CA GLY A 184 -0.83 -4.04 9.08
C GLY A 184 -1.12 -4.90 7.83
N HIS A 185 -0.06 -5.39 7.19
CA HIS A 185 -0.09 -6.23 6.00
C HIS A 185 0.09 -7.72 6.29
N ALA A 186 -0.19 -8.17 7.52
CA ALA A 186 -0.03 -9.57 7.93
C ALA A 186 -0.77 -10.59 7.03
N TYR A 187 -1.83 -10.17 6.34
CA TYR A 187 -2.55 -11.02 5.38
C TYR A 187 -1.70 -11.42 4.16
N GLN A 188 -0.59 -10.72 3.88
CA GLN A 188 0.35 -11.04 2.79
C GLN A 188 1.40 -12.10 3.17
N GLY A 189 1.34 -12.62 4.41
CA GLY A 189 2.35 -13.55 4.95
C GLY A 189 3.65 -12.86 5.35
N VAL A 190 4.57 -13.62 5.95
CA VAL A 190 5.81 -13.08 6.57
C VAL A 190 6.69 -12.34 5.56
N VAL A 191 6.80 -12.85 4.33
CA VAL A 191 7.57 -12.20 3.26
C VAL A 191 6.92 -10.88 2.84
N GLY A 192 5.59 -10.83 2.75
CA GLY A 192 4.85 -9.60 2.48
C GLY A 192 5.08 -8.55 3.56
N VAL A 193 4.92 -8.94 4.83
CA VAL A 193 5.20 -8.08 6.00
C VAL A 193 6.61 -7.49 5.95
N ALA A 194 7.62 -8.31 5.66
CA ALA A 194 9.01 -7.85 5.59
C ALA A 194 9.25 -6.88 4.41
N LYS A 195 8.67 -7.16 3.24
CA LYS A 195 8.74 -6.26 2.07
C LYS A 195 8.06 -4.93 2.37
N THR A 196 6.86 -4.97 2.94
CA THR A 196 6.09 -3.77 3.27
C THR A 196 6.75 -2.96 4.38
N ALA A 197 7.38 -3.59 5.37
CA ALA A 197 8.21 -2.89 6.34
C ALA A 197 9.46 -2.25 5.70
N GLY A 198 10.06 -2.89 4.69
CA GLY A 198 11.16 -2.32 3.91
C GLY A 198 10.75 -1.07 3.12
N VAL A 199 9.62 -1.13 2.42
CA VAL A 199 9.00 0.04 1.77
C VAL A 199 8.68 1.11 2.83
N GLY A 200 8.13 0.65 3.96
CA GLY A 200 8.00 1.33 5.23
C GLY A 200 9.14 2.29 5.52
N LEU A 201 10.31 1.68 5.65
CA LEU A 201 11.55 2.33 6.05
C LEU A 201 12.08 3.30 5.00
N VAL A 202 11.96 2.97 3.70
CA VAL A 202 12.35 3.87 2.62
C VAL A 202 11.53 5.16 2.66
N LEU A 203 10.21 5.04 2.77
CA LEU A 203 9.31 6.20 2.84
C LEU A 203 9.58 7.02 4.13
N ALA A 204 9.80 6.37 5.28
CA ALA A 204 10.18 7.07 6.51
C ALA A 204 11.52 7.81 6.38
N ALA A 205 12.52 7.21 5.72
CA ALA A 205 13.79 7.87 5.43
C ALA A 205 13.60 9.07 4.50
N ILE A 206 12.77 8.96 3.46
CA ILE A 206 12.41 10.10 2.59
C ILE A 206 11.76 11.22 3.38
N THR A 207 10.83 10.92 4.29
CA THR A 207 10.20 11.93 5.17
C THR A 207 11.22 12.63 6.05
N LEU A 208 12.13 11.88 6.68
CA LEU A 208 13.16 12.44 7.55
C LEU A 208 14.21 13.27 6.77
N LEU A 209 14.62 12.78 5.60
CA LEU A 209 15.64 13.45 4.79
C LEU A 209 15.11 14.70 4.09
N SER A 210 13.84 14.71 3.70
CA SER A 210 13.23 15.89 3.07
C SER A 210 12.61 16.87 4.07
N GLY A 211 12.49 16.47 5.34
CA GLY A 211 11.74 17.20 6.36
C GLY A 211 10.25 17.34 6.03
N SER A 212 9.75 16.68 4.98
CA SER A 212 8.41 16.85 4.42
C SER A 212 7.71 15.51 4.25
N LEU A 213 6.42 15.46 4.54
CA LEU A 213 5.60 14.27 4.32
C LEU A 213 5.22 14.09 2.84
N VAL A 214 5.15 15.20 2.09
CA VAL A 214 4.63 15.22 0.71
C VAL A 214 5.42 14.30 -0.24
N PRO A 215 6.78 14.27 -0.24
CA PRO A 215 7.51 13.36 -1.11
C PRO A 215 7.21 11.88 -0.83
N ALA A 216 7.00 11.50 0.42
CA ALA A 216 6.65 10.14 0.80
C ALA A 216 5.23 9.77 0.33
N ILE A 217 4.25 10.67 0.52
CA ILE A 217 2.86 10.49 0.02
C ILE A 217 2.86 10.21 -1.49
N LEU A 218 3.57 11.04 -2.25
CA LEU A 218 3.63 10.92 -3.71
C LEU A 218 4.34 9.64 -4.14
N LEU A 219 5.48 9.31 -3.51
CA LEU A 219 6.22 8.09 -3.83
C LEU A 219 5.40 6.83 -3.49
N HIS A 220 4.67 6.83 -2.37
CA HIS A 220 3.80 5.73 -1.99
C HIS A 220 2.66 5.54 -3.00
N ALA A 221 1.97 6.61 -3.39
CA ALA A 221 0.95 6.53 -4.43
C ALA A 221 1.53 5.98 -5.76
N VAL A 222 2.73 6.40 -6.15
CA VAL A 222 3.40 5.88 -7.37
C VAL A 222 3.76 4.40 -7.24
N LEU A 223 4.27 3.96 -6.08
CA LEU A 223 4.56 2.55 -5.78
C LEU A 223 3.32 1.68 -5.99
N ASP A 224 2.19 2.10 -5.43
CA ASP A 224 0.94 1.34 -5.54
C ASP A 224 0.37 1.37 -6.95
N LEU A 225 0.35 2.54 -7.60
CA LEU A 225 -0.13 2.67 -8.98
C LEU A 225 0.65 1.78 -9.94
N THR A 226 1.98 1.81 -9.85
CA THR A 226 2.85 1.01 -10.73
C THR A 226 2.70 -0.48 -10.43
N SER A 227 2.68 -0.87 -9.15
CA SER A 227 2.45 -2.25 -8.74
C SER A 227 1.09 -2.76 -9.20
N GLY A 228 0.01 -2.01 -8.99
CA GLY A 228 -1.35 -2.38 -9.42
C GLY A 228 -1.49 -2.55 -10.92
N ARG A 229 -0.75 -1.76 -11.72
CA ARG A 229 -0.71 -1.92 -13.19
C ARG A 229 0.02 -3.19 -13.60
N ILE A 230 1.19 -3.45 -13.05
CA ILE A 230 1.99 -4.66 -13.35
C ILE A 230 1.21 -5.90 -12.94
N LEU A 231 0.76 -5.93 -11.69
CA LEU A 231 0.11 -7.09 -11.10
C LEU A 231 -1.27 -7.31 -11.73
N GLY A 232 -2.03 -6.26 -12.05
CA GLY A 232 -3.28 -6.40 -12.80
C GLY A 232 -3.10 -6.97 -14.21
N ALA A 233 -2.01 -6.59 -14.91
CA ALA A 233 -1.68 -7.18 -16.20
C ALA A 233 -1.30 -8.67 -16.08
N ALA A 234 -0.49 -9.03 -15.09
CA ALA A 234 -0.14 -10.43 -14.79
C ALA A 234 -1.39 -11.25 -14.45
N ALA A 235 -2.33 -10.65 -13.72
CA ALA A 235 -3.60 -11.23 -13.37
C ALA A 235 -4.45 -11.49 -14.64
N ALA A 236 -4.62 -10.48 -15.51
CA ALA A 236 -5.37 -10.64 -16.76
C ALA A 236 -4.82 -11.73 -17.69
N LEU A 237 -3.51 -12.03 -17.64
CA LEU A 237 -2.94 -13.19 -18.35
C LEU A 237 -3.46 -14.52 -17.81
N GLU A 238 -3.63 -14.64 -16.49
CA GLU A 238 -4.19 -15.83 -15.85
C GLU A 238 -5.61 -16.11 -16.32
N ASP A 239 -6.46 -15.09 -16.39
CA ASP A 239 -7.85 -15.24 -16.83
C ASP A 239 -7.91 -15.73 -18.27
N ARG A 240 -7.08 -15.17 -19.16
CA ARG A 240 -6.99 -15.60 -20.56
C ARG A 240 -6.55 -17.05 -20.68
N GLN A 241 -5.59 -17.49 -19.88
CA GLN A 241 -5.13 -18.89 -19.86
C GLN A 241 -6.24 -19.82 -19.36
N ARG A 242 -6.91 -19.48 -18.24
CA ARG A 242 -8.03 -20.25 -17.70
C ARG A 242 -9.18 -20.40 -18.71
N SER A 243 -9.55 -19.30 -19.39
CA SER A 243 -10.58 -19.33 -20.44
C SER A 243 -10.18 -20.24 -21.60
N ARG A 244 -8.92 -20.20 -22.06
CA ARG A 244 -8.41 -21.08 -23.13
C ARG A 244 -8.46 -22.56 -22.75
N THR A 245 -8.10 -22.91 -21.52
CA THR A 245 -8.14 -24.31 -21.04
C THR A 245 -9.56 -24.82 -20.79
N SER A 246 -10.54 -23.93 -20.61
CA SER A 246 -11.95 -24.30 -20.35
C SER A 246 -12.81 -24.50 -21.60
N LEU A 247 -12.28 -24.18 -22.80
CA LEU A 247 -12.97 -24.48 -24.05
C LEU A 247 -12.94 -26.00 -24.28
N PRO A 248 -14.08 -26.66 -24.59
CA PRO A 248 -14.06 -28.07 -24.94
C PRO A 248 -13.13 -28.25 -26.14
N VAL A 249 -12.19 -29.19 -26.02
CA VAL A 249 -11.41 -29.68 -27.16
C VAL A 249 -12.45 -30.13 -28.19
N GLU A 250 -12.58 -29.39 -29.31
CA GLU A 250 -13.40 -29.84 -30.43
C GLU A 250 -12.96 -31.26 -30.74
N ALA A 251 -13.87 -32.21 -30.51
CA ALA A 251 -13.64 -33.60 -30.83
C ALA A 251 -13.23 -33.65 -32.31
N GLU A 252 -11.98 -34.05 -32.55
CA GLU A 252 -11.53 -34.40 -33.89
C GLU A 252 -12.55 -35.37 -34.47
N SER A 253 -13.32 -34.88 -35.44
CA SER A 253 -14.27 -35.68 -36.21
C SER A 253 -13.46 -36.83 -36.83
N PRO A 254 -13.71 -38.10 -36.45
CA PRO A 254 -12.96 -39.19 -37.03
C PRO A 254 -13.26 -39.20 -38.52
N ALA A 255 -12.18 -39.05 -39.30
CA ALA A 255 -12.21 -39.06 -40.75
C ALA A 255 -13.10 -40.20 -41.25
N ARG A 256 -14.07 -39.87 -42.11
CA ARG A 256 -14.82 -40.86 -42.88
C ARG A 256 -13.83 -41.66 -43.70
N THR A 257 -13.56 -42.89 -43.28
CA THR A 257 -12.97 -43.90 -44.15
C THR A 257 -14.05 -44.38 -45.11
N SER A 258 -13.85 -44.07 -46.38
CA SER A 258 -14.53 -44.60 -47.55
C SER A 258 -14.43 -46.11 -47.66
#